data_AF-A0A6L6CI72-F1
#
_entry.id   AF-A0A6L6CI72-F1
#
_cell.length_a   1.000
_cell.length_b   1.000
_cell.length_c   1.000
_cell.angle_alpha   90.00
_cell.angle_beta   90.00
_cell.angle_gamma   90.00
#
_symmetry.space_group_name_H-M   'P 1'
#
loop_
_entity.id
_entity.type
_entity.pdbx_description
1 polymer ?
#
loop_
_entity_poly.entity_id
_entity_poly.type
_entity_poly.pdbx_seq_one_letter_code
_entity_poly.pdbx_strand_id
1 'polypeptide(L)'
;MEQAIFALMKRVEPSITHIEIEELQPIPGGFSRETFKCDVRVTRNGADEVLPLIIRKNPPDVEAILNTSRSVEHELIEALRLRTTIPISRSYGYEMDPAPFGES
;
A
#
# COMPACT_ATOMS: atom_id res chain seq x y z
N MET A 1 -0.98 -8.64 8.32
CA MET A 1 -1.06 -7.28 7.75
C MET A 1 0.26 -6.53 7.91
N GLU A 2 0.72 -6.18 9.12
CA GLU A 2 1.99 -5.44 9.31
C GLU A 2 3.20 -6.10 8.66
N GLN A 3 3.38 -7.41 8.85
CA GLN A 3 4.47 -8.17 8.21
C GLN A 3 4.42 -8.12 6.68
N ALA A 4 3.23 -8.09 6.08
CA ALA A 4 3.07 -7.98 4.64
C ALA A 4 3.40 -6.57 4.14
N ILE A 5 3.00 -5.54 4.89
CA ILE A 5 3.39 -4.15 4.64
C ILE A 5 4.91 -4.01 4.72
N PHE A 6 5.54 -4.54 5.76
CA PHE A 6 6.99 -4.56 5.92
C PHE A 6 7.67 -5.21 4.71
N ALA A 7 7.24 -6.41 4.33
CA ALA A 7 7.83 -7.16 3.23
C ALA A 7 7.69 -6.42 1.89
N LEU A 8 6.51 -5.84 1.63
CA LEU A 8 6.27 -5.02 0.46
C LEU A 8 7.19 -3.80 0.44
N MET A 9 7.22 -3.01 1.51
CA MET A 9 8.04 -1.79 1.61
C MET A 9 9.52 -2.10 1.42
N LYS A 10 10.04 -3.16 2.06
CA LYS A 10 11.43 -3.60 1.87
C LYS A 10 11.74 -3.98 0.42
N ARG A 11 10.76 -4.57 -0.30
CA ARG A 11 10.89 -4.95 -1.70
C ARG A 11 10.87 -3.74 -2.65
N VAL A 12 9.98 -2.78 -2.40
CA VAL A 12 9.77 -1.63 -3.31
C VAL A 12 10.68 -0.44 -3.02
N GLU A 13 11.25 -0.36 -1.82
CA GLU A 13 12.13 0.72 -1.36
C GLU A 13 13.43 0.14 -0.77
N PRO A 14 14.31 -0.44 -1.61
CA PRO A 14 15.51 -1.14 -1.15
C PRO A 14 16.54 -0.24 -0.46
N SER A 15 16.43 1.09 -0.61
CA SER A 15 17.28 2.06 0.08
C SER A 15 16.91 2.28 1.55
N ILE A 16 15.77 1.76 2.00
CA ILE A 16 15.34 1.87 3.39
C ILE A 16 16.08 0.81 4.23
N THR A 17 16.73 1.25 5.30
CA THR A 17 17.53 0.38 6.17
C THR A 17 16.82 -0.01 7.46
N HIS A 18 15.79 0.74 7.85
CA HIS A 18 14.94 0.48 9.00
C HIS A 18 13.48 0.72 8.63
N ILE A 19 12.57 -0.16 9.08
CA ILE A 19 11.14 -0.06 8.82
C ILE A 19 10.42 -0.48 10.11
N GLU A 20 9.58 0.41 10.62
CA GLU A 20 8.66 0.15 11.73
C GLU A 20 7.26 0.60 11.31
N ILE A 21 6.26 -0.25 11.53
CA ILE A 21 4.85 0.06 11.24
C ILE A 21 4.18 0.47 12.55
N GLU A 22 3.57 1.65 12.56
CA GLU A 22 2.88 2.23 13.71
C GLU A 22 1.41 2.51 13.39
N GLU A 23 0.56 2.45 14.41
CA GLU A 23 -0.84 2.86 14.37
C GLU A 23 -1.70 2.24 13.24
N LEU A 24 -1.39 1.00 12.86
CA LEU A 24 -2.18 0.28 11.85
C LEU A 24 -3.63 0.11 12.31
N GLN A 25 -4.55 0.69 11.56
CA GLN A 25 -5.97 0.65 11.87
C GLN A 25 -6.83 0.64 10.60
N PRO A 26 -8.00 -0.01 10.63
CA PRO A 26 -8.96 0.08 9.54
C PRO A 26 -9.51 1.51 9.41
N ILE A 27 -9.78 1.94 8.18
CA ILE A 27 -10.57 3.13 7.90
C ILE A 27 -11.99 2.67 7.61
N PRO A 28 -12.97 2.97 8.49
CA PRO A 28 -14.37 2.64 8.22
C PRO A 28 -14.83 3.28 6.91
N GLY A 29 -15.29 2.47 5.97
CA GLY A 29 -15.66 2.89 4.61
C GLY A 29 -16.38 1.75 3.88
N GLY A 30 -17.13 2.08 2.83
CA GLY A 30 -18.18 1.21 2.26
C GLY A 30 -17.75 -0.20 1.84
N PHE A 31 -18.74 -1.09 1.76
CA PHE A 31 -18.68 -2.54 1.48
C PHE A 31 -17.73 -3.00 0.36
N SER A 32 -17.36 -2.13 -0.58
CA SER A 32 -16.63 -2.52 -1.78
C SER A 32 -15.14 -2.78 -1.56
N ARG A 33 -14.49 -2.24 -0.51
CA ARG A 33 -13.02 -2.35 -0.31
C ARG A 33 -12.62 -2.19 1.16
N GLU A 34 -11.77 -3.09 1.65
CA GLU A 34 -11.10 -2.91 2.94
C GLU A 34 -9.94 -1.91 2.80
N THR A 35 -9.99 -0.83 3.58
CA THR A 35 -8.94 0.20 3.59
C THR A 35 -8.36 0.32 4.99
N PHE A 36 -7.04 0.44 5.07
CA PHE A 36 -6.30 0.64 6.31
C PHE A 36 -5.41 1.87 6.19
N LYS A 37 -5.08 2.48 7.33
CA LYS A 37 -4.01 3.48 7.43
C LYS A 37 -3.00 3.03 8.47
N CYS A 38 -1.75 3.42 8.28
CA CYS A 38 -0.68 3.30 9.25
C CYS A 38 0.38 4.36 8.97
N ASP A 39 1.23 4.63 9.95
CA ASP A 39 2.48 5.35 9.73
C ASP A 39 3.61 4.34 9.62
N VAL A 40 4.52 4.54 8.66
CA VAL A 40 5.72 3.73 8.55
C VAL A 40 6.93 4.60 8.84
N ARG A 41 7.58 4.38 9.99
CA ARG A 41 8.85 5.01 10.32
C ARG A 41 9.95 4.31 9.57
N VAL A 42 10.76 5.09 8.87
CA VAL A 42 11.82 4.56 8.02
C VAL A 42 13.12 5.33 8.23
N THR A 43 14.24 4.64 8.14
CA THR A 43 15.54 5.30 7.96
C THR A 43 15.94 5.15 6.50
N ARG A 44 16.13 6.28 5.81
CA ARG A 44 16.50 6.37 4.39
C ARG A 44 17.65 7.36 4.25
N ASN A 45 18.74 6.93 3.62
CA ASN A 45 19.93 7.78 3.41
C ASN A 45 20.47 8.43 4.71
N GLY A 46 20.34 7.74 5.85
CA GLY A 46 20.76 8.22 7.17
C GLY A 46 19.81 9.24 7.82
N ALA A 47 18.66 9.53 7.21
CA ALA A 47 17.61 10.36 7.78
C ALA A 47 16.41 9.50 8.20
N ASP A 48 15.83 9.83 9.34
CA ASP A 48 14.57 9.24 9.79
C ASP A 48 13.40 10.03 9.22
N GLU A 49 12.46 9.31 8.61
CA GLU A 49 11.28 9.85 7.95
C GLU A 49 10.03 9.07 8.40
N VAL A 50 8.88 9.73 8.40
CA VAL A 50 7.58 9.10 8.61
C VAL A 50 6.82 9.10 7.30
N LEU A 51 6.43 7.91 6.82
CA LEU A 51 5.65 7.71 5.61
C LEU A 51 4.20 7.35 6.00
N PRO A 52 3.25 8.28 5.96
CA PRO A 52 1.84 7.96 6.16
C PRO A 52 1.33 7.15 4.96
N LEU A 53 0.82 5.94 5.21
CA LEU A 53 0.36 5.03 4.16
C LEU A 53 -1.15 4.77 4.24
N ILE A 54 -1.74 4.62 3.05
CA ILE A 54 -3.08 4.06 2.86
C ILE A 54 -2.93 2.71 2.16
N ILE A 55 -3.43 1.65 2.79
CA ILE A 55 -3.43 0.30 2.25
C ILE A 55 -4.84 0.01 1.74
N ARG A 56 -4.95 -0.36 0.46
CA ARG A 56 -6.22 -0.69 -0.19
C ARG A 56 -6.20 -2.16 -0.57
N LYS A 57 -6.90 -2.98 0.22
CA LYS A 57 -7.07 -4.41 -0.02
C LYS A 57 -8.33 -4.61 -0.88
N ASN A 58 -8.31 -5.62 -1.75
CA ASN A 58 -9.53 -6.02 -2.45
C ASN A 58 -10.52 -6.61 -1.43
N PRO A 59 -11.84 -6.53 -1.66
CA PRO A 59 -12.75 -7.38 -0.92
C PRO A 59 -12.46 -8.86 -1.27
N PRO A 60 -12.85 -9.82 -0.41
CA PRO A 60 -12.79 -11.23 -0.75
C PRO A 60 -13.48 -11.51 -2.10
N ASP A 61 -12.98 -12.48 -2.87
CA ASP A 61 -13.49 -12.80 -4.22
C ASP A 61 -15.01 -13.07 -4.24
N VAL A 62 -15.55 -13.66 -3.18
CA VAL A 62 -16.99 -13.94 -3.03
C VAL A 62 -17.85 -12.68 -2.90
N GLU A 63 -17.27 -11.56 -2.48
CA GLU A 63 -17.91 -10.25 -2.34
C GLU A 63 -17.52 -9.28 -3.47
N ALA A 64 -16.54 -9.65 -4.30
CA ALA A 64 -16.02 -8.80 -5.36
C ALA A 64 -17.01 -8.69 -6.55
N ILE A 65 -17.75 -7.59 -6.61
CA ILE A 65 -18.64 -7.27 -7.73
C ILE A 65 -17.83 -6.94 -9.01
N LEU A 66 -16.64 -6.35 -8.84
CA LEU A 66 -15.73 -6.00 -9.92
C LEU A 66 -14.29 -6.26 -9.48
N ASN A 67 -13.62 -7.18 -10.19
CA ASN A 67 -12.21 -7.45 -9.97
C ASN A 67 -11.36 -6.29 -10.50
N THR A 68 -10.62 -5.66 -9.60
CA THR A 68 -9.62 -4.64 -9.96
C THR A 68 -8.21 -5.20 -9.80
N SER A 69 -7.44 -5.12 -10.88
CA SER A 69 -6.01 -5.44 -10.86
C SER A 69 -5.23 -4.34 -10.15
N ARG A 70 -4.52 -4.70 -9.07
CA ARG A 70 -3.71 -3.74 -8.29
C ARG A 70 -2.46 -3.29 -9.01
N SER A 71 -1.89 -4.13 -9.88
CA SER A 71 -0.78 -3.73 -10.75
C SER A 71 -1.19 -2.64 -11.72
N VAL A 72 -2.34 -2.81 -12.40
CA VAL A 72 -2.87 -1.80 -13.34
C VAL A 72 -3.20 -0.49 -12.62
N GLU A 73 -3.79 -0.56 -11.42
CA GLU A 73 -4.06 0.65 -10.62
C GLU A 73 -2.78 1.37 -10.20
N HIS A 74 -1.75 0.63 -9.74
CA HIS A 74 -0.45 1.20 -9.40
C HIS A 74 0.22 1.88 -10.59
N GLU A 75 0.28 1.21 -11.74
CA GLU A 75 0.88 1.74 -12.96
C GLU A 75 0.18 3.02 -13.43
N LEU A 76 -1.15 3.05 -13.38
CA LEU A 76 -1.93 4.24 -13.73
C LEU A 76 -1.64 5.41 -12.80
N ILE A 77 -1.62 5.19 -11.48
CA ILE A 77 -1.35 6.23 -10.49
C ILE A 77 0.04 6.82 -10.69
N GLU A 78 1.08 5.99 -10.82
CA GLU A 78 2.45 6.48 -11.01
C GLU A 78 2.63 7.14 -12.39
N ALA A 79 2.00 6.63 -13.43
CA ALA A 79 2.03 7.27 -14.75
C ALA A 79 1.40 8.67 -14.70
N LEU A 80 0.25 8.83 -14.04
CA LEU A 80 -0.40 10.14 -13.87
C LEU A 80 0.49 11.08 -13.04
N ARG A 81 1.05 10.60 -11.93
CA ARG A 81 1.92 11.38 -11.06
C ARG A 81 3.19 11.88 -11.78
N LEU A 82 3.79 11.04 -12.62
CA LEU A 82 5.06 11.35 -13.29
C LEU A 82 4.90 12.15 -14.59
N ARG A 83 3.74 12.06 -15.25
CA ARG A 83 3.54 12.58 -16.61
C ARG A 83 2.55 13.74 -16.69
N THR A 84 1.92 14.11 -15.57
CA THR A 84 0.95 15.19 -15.52
C THR A 84 1.24 16.13 -14.35
N THR A 85 0.56 17.26 -14.32
CA THR A 85 0.61 18.22 -13.19
C THR A 85 -0.51 17.98 -12.17
N ILE A 86 -1.28 16.90 -12.31
CA ILE A 86 -2.38 16.58 -11.39
C ILE A 86 -1.76 16.18 -10.05
N PRO A 87 -2.21 16.77 -8.92
CA PRO A 87 -1.70 16.40 -7.60
C PRO A 87 -2.21 15.01 -7.24
N ILE A 88 -1.34 14.01 -7.40
CA ILE A 88 -1.60 12.60 -7.14
C ILE A 88 -0.58 12.09 -6.13
N SER A 89 -1.07 11.39 -5.10
CA SER A 89 -0.21 10.72 -4.13
C SER A 89 0.64 9.65 -4.78
N ARG A 90 1.84 9.42 -4.24
CA ARG A 90 2.70 8.31 -4.68
C ARG A 90 2.06 6.97 -4.36
N SER A 91 2.09 6.05 -5.31
CA SER A 91 1.84 4.63 -5.05
C SER A 91 3.17 3.91 -4.83
N TYR A 92 3.42 3.40 -3.62
CA TYR A 92 4.67 2.75 -3.29
C TYR A 92 4.81 1.37 -3.95
N GLY A 93 3.71 0.65 -4.14
CA GLY A 93 3.72 -0.68 -4.75
C GLY A 93 2.39 -1.39 -4.64
N TYR A 94 2.40 -2.66 -5.02
CA TYR A 94 1.27 -3.56 -4.94
C TYR A 94 1.72 -4.98 -4.57
N GLU A 95 0.75 -5.79 -4.13
CA GLU A 95 0.89 -7.23 -3.97
C GLU A 95 -0.32 -7.88 -4.66
N MET A 96 -0.06 -8.86 -5.52
CA MET A 96 -1.09 -9.60 -6.25
C MET A 96 -1.43 -10.93 -5.58
N ASP A 97 -0.51 -11.47 -4.76
CA ASP A 97 -0.79 -12.62 -3.92
C ASP A 97 -1.57 -12.15 -2.67
N PRO A 98 -2.82 -12.60 -2.45
CA PRO A 98 -3.59 -12.17 -1.29
C PRO A 98 -3.15 -12.89 0.00
N ALA A 99 -2.36 -13.97 -0.08
CA ALA A 99 -1.94 -14.79 1.07
C ALA A 99 -1.15 -14.04 2.17
N PRO A 100 -0.17 -13.17 1.85
CA PRO A 100 0.50 -12.33 2.85
C PRO A 100 -0.47 -11.45 3.65
N PHE A 101 -1.62 -11.13 3.06
CA PHE A 101 -2.65 -10.27 3.66
C PHE A 101 -3.77 -11.06 4.35
N GLY A 102 -3.63 -12.38 4.49
CA GLY A 102 -4.50 -13.24 5.30
C GLY A 102 -5.70 -13.82 4.55
N GLU A 103 -5.69 -13.80 3.23
CA GLU A 103 -6.70 -14.46 2.39
C GLU A 103 -6.13 -15.74 1.76
N SER A 104 -6.95 -16.78 1.66
CA SER A 104 -6.55 -18.13 1.20
C SER A 104 -7.26 -18.55 -0.07
#